data_AF-A0A023C1U4-F1
#
_entry.id   AF-A0A023C1U4-F1
#
_cell.length_a   1.000
_cell.length_b   1.000
_cell.length_c   1.000
_cell.angle_alpha   90.00
_cell.angle_beta   90.00
_cell.angle_gamma   90.00
#
_symmetry.space_group_name_H-M   'P 1'
#
loop_
_entity.id
_entity.type
_entity.pdbx_description
1 polymer ?
#
loop_
_entity_poly.entity_id
_entity_poly.type
_entity_poly.pdbx_seq_one_letter_code
_entity_poly.pdbx_strand_id
1 'polypeptide(L)'
;MLFWKTENKIEPKKDFYSKIKEYYVGLSDDQIPNELLDEIILKVTDQIYSDYKRFWKQYPKSRKRYSTLKMDDIEHPYIHFMITDFLNQKEVSKPREYSKILFKMNDEEFDKHLDYKDWYETK
;
A
#
# COMPACT_ATOMS: atom_id res chain seq x y z
N MET A 1 -0.90 34.50 -19.08
CA MET A 1 -0.63 33.19 -18.44
C MET A 1 -1.14 33.27 -17.00
N LEU A 2 -2.23 32.58 -16.66
CA LEU A 2 -2.66 32.51 -15.26
C LEU A 2 -1.66 31.67 -14.48
N PHE A 3 -1.04 32.28 -13.47
CA PHE A 3 -0.34 31.56 -12.41
C PHE A 3 -1.39 30.71 -11.68
N TRP A 4 -1.45 29.42 -12.00
CA TRP A 4 -2.23 28.46 -11.23
C TRP A 4 -1.60 28.40 -9.84
N LYS A 5 -2.22 29.06 -8.85
CA LYS A 5 -2.01 28.72 -7.44
C LYS A 5 -2.17 27.20 -7.35
N THR A 6 -1.15 26.50 -6.88
CA THR A 6 -1.18 25.03 -6.74
C THR A 6 -2.13 24.65 -5.61
N GLU A 7 -3.44 24.75 -5.86
CA GLU A 7 -4.52 24.51 -4.88
C GLU A 7 -4.59 23.06 -4.37
N ASN A 8 -3.67 22.19 -4.77
CA ASN A 8 -3.70 20.77 -4.40
C ASN A 8 -2.27 20.24 -4.22
N LYS A 9 -1.48 20.79 -3.29
CA LYS A 9 -0.16 20.23 -2.95
C LYS A 9 -0.35 18.83 -2.34
N ILE A 10 0.58 17.92 -2.65
CA ILE A 10 0.61 16.59 -2.04
C ILE A 10 0.92 16.74 -0.54
N GLU A 11 0.14 16.05 0.29
CA GLU A 11 0.39 15.88 1.72
C GLU A 11 1.83 15.37 1.96
N PRO A 12 2.51 15.83 3.02
CA PRO A 12 3.80 15.30 3.41
C PRO A 12 3.84 13.78 3.53
N LYS A 13 4.95 13.14 3.15
CA LYS A 13 5.18 11.70 3.30
C LYS A 13 4.93 11.19 4.72
N LYS A 14 5.25 12.00 5.74
CA LYS A 14 4.99 11.65 7.15
C LYS A 14 3.50 11.44 7.42
N ASP A 15 2.61 12.16 6.75
CA ASP A 15 1.16 12.03 6.95
C ASP A 15 0.64 10.76 6.27
N PHE A 16 1.24 10.37 5.14
CA PHE A 16 1.01 9.04 4.53
C PHE A 16 1.47 7.94 5.49
N TYR A 17 2.69 8.04 6.00
CA TYR A 17 3.26 7.08 6.94
C TYR A 17 2.36 6.91 8.17
N SER A 18 1.91 8.00 8.79
CA SER A 18 1.03 7.95 9.96
C SER A 18 -0.28 7.21 9.68
N LYS A 19 -0.95 7.51 8.55
CA LYS A 19 -2.21 6.85 8.17
C LYS A 19 -2.00 5.36 7.82
N ILE A 20 -0.93 5.02 7.10
CA ILE A 20 -0.59 3.63 6.74
C ILE A 20 -0.18 2.84 7.98
N LYS A 21 0.55 3.45 8.91
CA LYS A 21 0.91 2.85 10.19
C LYS A 21 -0.32 2.55 11.03
N GLU A 22 -1.20 3.53 11.22
CA GLU A 22 -2.46 3.36 11.95
C GLU A 22 -3.28 2.21 11.36
N TYR A 23 -3.38 2.16 10.03
CA TYR A 23 -4.06 1.08 9.32
C TYR A 23 -3.47 -0.29 9.64
N TYR A 24 -2.18 -0.52 9.36
CA TYR A 24 -1.60 -1.85 9.51
C TYR A 24 -1.37 -2.28 10.96
N VAL A 25 -1.10 -1.35 11.88
CA VAL A 25 -1.07 -1.65 13.32
C VAL A 25 -2.44 -2.14 13.78
N GLY A 26 -3.51 -1.45 13.37
CA GLY A 26 -4.87 -1.84 13.72
C GLY A 26 -5.30 -3.21 13.16
N LEU A 27 -4.74 -3.64 12.02
CA LEU A 27 -5.00 -4.99 11.48
C LEU A 27 -4.14 -6.08 12.10
N SER A 28 -2.90 -5.73 12.45
CA SER A 28 -1.94 -6.72 12.93
C SER A 28 -2.32 -7.33 14.28
N ASP A 29 -3.01 -6.56 15.15
CA ASP A 29 -3.41 -6.97 16.50
C ASP A 29 -2.27 -7.70 17.26
N ASP A 30 -1.05 -7.15 17.18
CA ASP A 30 0.20 -7.71 17.74
C ASP A 30 0.60 -9.12 17.24
N GLN A 31 -0.04 -9.64 16.19
CA GLN A 31 0.25 -10.96 15.60
C GLN A 31 1.42 -10.93 14.60
N ILE A 32 1.88 -9.75 14.20
CA ILE A 32 3.00 -9.54 13.28
C ILE A 32 4.16 -8.91 14.07
N PRO A 33 5.39 -9.45 13.98
CA PRO A 33 6.54 -8.85 14.65
C PRO A 33 6.70 -7.37 14.30
N ASN A 34 6.85 -6.50 15.31
CA ASN A 34 6.89 -5.04 15.13
C ASN A 34 7.94 -4.58 14.10
N GLU A 35 9.13 -5.17 14.11
CA GLU A 35 10.19 -4.85 13.13
C GLU A 35 9.74 -5.17 11.70
N LEU A 36 9.08 -6.32 11.50
CA LEU A 36 8.56 -6.70 10.20
C LEU A 36 7.42 -5.76 9.77
N LEU A 37 6.54 -5.40 10.69
CA LEU A 37 5.42 -4.50 10.43
C LEU A 37 5.91 -3.09 10.06
N ASP A 38 6.89 -2.54 10.79
CA ASP A 38 7.46 -1.23 10.49
C ASP A 38 8.13 -1.22 9.10
N GLU A 39 8.82 -2.30 8.71
CA GLU A 39 9.37 -2.42 7.36
C GLU A 39 8.30 -2.48 6.26
N ILE A 40 7.20 -3.21 6.50
CA ILE A 40 6.05 -3.24 5.57
C ILE A 40 5.45 -1.83 5.43
N ILE A 41 5.22 -1.14 6.54
CA ILE A 41 4.67 0.22 6.57
C ILE A 41 5.57 1.16 5.77
N LEU A 42 6.89 1.10 5.97
CA LEU A 42 7.85 1.90 5.22
C LEU A 42 7.79 1.60 3.72
N LYS A 43 7.78 0.32 3.34
CA LYS A 43 7.72 -0.10 1.94
C LYS A 43 6.44 0.39 1.24
N VAL A 44 5.29 0.23 1.89
CA VAL A 44 3.99 0.68 1.38
C VAL A 44 3.93 2.20 1.28
N THR A 45 4.42 2.91 2.29
CA THR A 45 4.50 4.38 2.28
C THR A 45 5.33 4.87 1.11
N ASP A 46 6.49 4.27 0.88
CA ASP A 46 7.42 4.67 -0.17
C ASP A 46 6.83 4.45 -1.55
N GLN A 47 6.19 3.30 -1.77
CA GLN A 47 5.53 2.96 -3.01
C GLN A 47 4.36 3.92 -3.30
N ILE A 48 3.41 4.03 -2.38
CA ILE A 48 2.21 4.86 -2.57
C ILE A 48 2.59 6.33 -2.74
N TYR A 49 3.52 6.86 -1.93
CA TYR A 49 3.92 8.26 -2.05
C TYR A 49 4.66 8.54 -3.37
N SER A 50 5.45 7.58 -3.86
CA SER A 50 6.09 7.67 -5.18
C SER A 50 5.05 7.72 -6.31
N ASP A 51 4.05 6.83 -6.25
CA ASP A 51 2.94 6.79 -7.22
C ASP A 51 2.13 8.07 -7.22
N TYR A 52 1.81 8.59 -6.04
CA TYR A 52 1.11 9.86 -5.87
C TYR A 52 1.89 11.02 -6.48
N LYS A 53 3.20 11.13 -6.23
CA LYS A 53 4.03 12.15 -6.88
C LYS A 53 4.03 12.03 -8.40
N ARG A 54 4.19 10.79 -8.90
CA ARG A 54 4.22 10.51 -10.33
C ARG A 54 2.90 10.92 -11.00
N PHE A 55 1.78 10.47 -10.45
CA PHE A 55 0.46 10.76 -10.99
C PHE A 55 0.05 12.22 -10.84
N TRP A 56 0.42 12.88 -9.74
CA TRP A 56 0.19 14.32 -9.58
C TRP A 56 0.91 15.15 -10.65
N LYS A 57 2.13 14.73 -11.03
CA LYS A 57 2.91 15.36 -12.10
C LYS A 57 2.33 15.03 -13.49
N GLN A 58 1.98 13.77 -13.72
CA GLN A 58 1.52 13.27 -15.01
C GLN A 58 0.10 13.74 -15.35
N TYR A 59 -0.78 13.89 -14.36
CA TYR A 59 -2.19 14.20 -14.53
C TYR A 59 -2.59 15.50 -13.83
N PRO A 60 -2.33 16.69 -14.42
CA PRO A 60 -2.65 17.98 -13.81
C PRO A 60 -4.13 18.15 -13.42
N LYS A 61 -5.05 17.56 -14.20
CA LYS A 61 -6.50 17.57 -13.93
C LYS A 61 -6.89 16.75 -12.69
N SER A 62 -6.04 15.81 -12.28
CA SER A 62 -6.29 14.89 -11.16
C SER A 62 -5.48 15.25 -9.91
N ARG A 63 -4.85 16.43 -9.85
CA ARG A 63 -4.03 16.84 -8.70
C ARG A 63 -4.76 16.80 -7.36
N LYS A 64 -6.06 17.12 -7.34
CA LYS A 64 -6.91 16.99 -6.15
C LYS A 64 -7.09 15.54 -5.68
N ARG A 65 -7.07 14.56 -6.59
CA ARG A 65 -7.16 13.13 -6.23
C ARG A 65 -5.87 12.63 -5.57
N TYR A 66 -4.73 13.14 -6.04
CA TYR A 66 -3.40 12.74 -5.58
C TYR A 66 -2.79 13.72 -4.57
N SER A 67 -3.60 14.61 -3.98
CA SER A 67 -3.13 15.50 -2.91
C SER A 67 -3.16 14.82 -1.54
N THR A 68 -4.08 13.89 -1.33
CA THR A 68 -4.34 13.24 -0.03
C THR A 68 -4.50 11.75 -0.24
N LEU A 69 -3.86 10.95 0.63
CA LEU A 69 -3.97 9.49 0.65
C LEU A 69 -5.43 9.05 0.79
N LYS A 70 -5.85 8.08 -0.02
CA LYS A 70 -7.11 7.34 0.15
C LYS A 70 -6.83 5.90 0.57
N MET A 71 -7.70 5.38 1.43
CA MET A 71 -7.58 4.02 1.97
C MET A 71 -7.71 2.96 0.87
N ASP A 72 -8.56 3.18 -0.13
CA ASP A 72 -8.70 2.31 -1.31
C ASP A 72 -7.36 2.06 -2.04
N ASP A 73 -6.41 3.01 -1.96
CA ASP A 73 -5.10 2.84 -2.59
C ASP A 73 -4.15 1.98 -1.74
N ILE A 74 -4.41 1.86 -0.43
CA ILE A 74 -3.69 0.96 0.48
C ILE A 74 -4.20 -0.48 0.28
N GLU A 75 -5.51 -0.63 0.09
CA GLU A 75 -6.19 -1.92 -0.14
C GLU A 75 -6.13 -2.38 -1.62
N HIS A 76 -5.42 -1.64 -2.48
CA HIS A 76 -5.32 -1.96 -3.89
C HIS A 76 -4.56 -3.29 -4.08
N PRO A 77 -5.01 -4.21 -4.96
CA PRO A 77 -4.40 -5.53 -5.13
C PRO A 77 -2.88 -5.50 -5.40
N TYR A 78 -2.41 -4.51 -6.16
CA TYR A 78 -0.97 -4.31 -6.39
C TYR A 78 -0.16 -4.14 -5.08
N ILE A 79 -0.70 -3.41 -4.09
CA ILE A 79 -0.03 -3.24 -2.79
C ILE A 79 0.01 -4.56 -2.04
N HIS A 80 -1.08 -5.34 -2.07
CA HIS A 80 -1.11 -6.67 -1.47
C HIS A 80 -0.07 -7.59 -2.11
N PHE A 81 0.00 -7.64 -3.45
CA PHE A 81 1.00 -8.42 -4.18
C PHE A 81 2.43 -8.04 -3.78
N MET A 82 2.71 -6.73 -3.73
CA MET A 82 4.01 -6.22 -3.30
C MET A 82 4.37 -6.65 -1.87
N ILE A 83 3.40 -6.67 -0.94
CA ILE A 83 3.61 -7.13 0.43
C ILE A 83 3.86 -8.63 0.46
N THR A 84 3.07 -9.43 -0.26
CA THR A 84 3.26 -10.88 -0.35
C THR A 84 4.63 -11.23 -0.92
N ASP A 85 5.06 -10.58 -2.00
CA ASP A 85 6.38 -10.79 -2.59
C ASP A 85 7.49 -10.42 -1.60
N PHE A 86 7.34 -9.30 -0.88
CA PHE A 86 8.29 -8.88 0.14
C PHE A 86 8.41 -9.91 1.27
N LEU A 87 7.29 -10.42 1.78
CA LEU A 87 7.26 -11.44 2.83
C LEU A 87 7.93 -12.74 2.36
N ASN A 88 7.64 -13.17 1.13
CA ASN A 88 8.23 -14.37 0.54
C ASN A 88 9.74 -14.22 0.34
N GLN A 89 10.20 -13.07 -0.18
CA GLN A 89 11.63 -12.79 -0.40
C GLN A 89 12.43 -12.69 0.90
N LYS A 90 11.79 -12.26 1.99
CA LYS A 90 12.43 -12.14 3.31
C LYS A 90 12.50 -13.46 4.07
N GLU A 91 11.95 -14.55 3.50
CA GLU A 91 11.94 -15.89 4.10
C GLU A 91 11.38 -15.90 5.53
N VAL A 92 10.33 -15.10 5.78
CA VAL A 92 9.66 -15.09 7.09
C VAL A 92 9.02 -16.44 7.36
N SER A 93 8.82 -16.79 8.63
CA SER A 93 8.32 -18.12 9.01
C SER A 93 6.88 -18.41 8.58
N LYS A 94 6.03 -17.38 8.46
CA LYS A 94 4.59 -17.51 8.18
C LYS A 94 4.08 -16.42 7.21
N PRO A 95 4.62 -16.34 5.97
CA PRO A 95 4.30 -15.25 5.04
C PRO A 95 2.82 -15.25 4.64
N ARG A 96 2.24 -16.43 4.49
CA ARG A 96 0.81 -16.61 4.18
C ARG A 96 -0.09 -16.08 5.29
N GLU A 97 0.18 -16.46 6.54
CA GLU A 97 -0.63 -15.99 7.68
C GLU A 97 -0.55 -14.47 7.86
N TYR A 98 0.66 -13.91 7.75
CA TYR A 98 0.82 -12.45 7.83
C TYR A 98 0.10 -11.74 6.68
N SER A 99 0.16 -12.28 5.46
CA SER A 99 -0.59 -11.72 4.32
C SER A 99 -2.10 -11.72 4.58
N LYS A 100 -2.66 -12.84 5.04
CA LYS A 100 -4.09 -12.95 5.37
C LYS A 100 -4.53 -11.90 6.42
N ILE A 101 -3.75 -11.73 7.48
CA ILE A 101 -4.00 -10.73 8.52
C ILE A 101 -3.99 -9.31 7.92
N LEU A 102 -2.93 -8.97 7.19
CA LEU A 102 -2.76 -7.63 6.61
C LEU A 102 -3.82 -7.28 5.55
N PHE A 103 -4.37 -8.29 4.87
CA PHE A 103 -5.36 -8.09 3.80
C PHE A 103 -6.80 -8.35 4.25
N LYS A 104 -7.01 -8.72 5.53
CA LYS A 104 -8.32 -9.11 6.10
C LYS A 104 -8.99 -10.25 5.32
N MET A 105 -8.19 -11.21 4.86
CA MET A 105 -8.66 -12.32 4.03
C MET A 105 -8.68 -13.64 4.81
N ASN A 106 -9.69 -14.46 4.54
CA ASN A 106 -9.65 -15.88 4.88
C ASN A 106 -8.85 -16.70 3.84
N ASP A 107 -8.73 -18.00 4.05
CA ASP A 107 -7.96 -18.87 3.14
C ASP A 107 -8.52 -18.90 1.71
N GLU A 108 -9.84 -18.99 1.53
CA GLU A 108 -10.45 -19.02 0.19
C GLU A 108 -10.27 -17.68 -0.54
N GLU A 109 -10.40 -16.57 0.18
CA GLU A 109 -10.19 -15.23 -0.37
C GLU A 109 -8.73 -15.02 -0.78
N PHE A 110 -7.80 -15.51 0.05
CA PHE A 110 -6.38 -15.41 -0.23
C PHE A 110 -5.95 -16.29 -1.41
N ASP A 111 -6.48 -17.51 -1.53
CA ASP A 111 -6.19 -18.37 -2.67
C ASP A 111 -6.68 -17.75 -3.99
N LYS A 112 -7.91 -17.18 -4.00
CA LYS A 112 -8.42 -16.41 -5.15
C LYS A 112 -7.56 -15.18 -5.46
N HIS A 113 -7.01 -14.54 -4.43
CA HIS A 113 -6.12 -13.39 -4.59
C HIS A 113 -4.80 -13.78 -5.25
N LEU A 114 -4.24 -14.95 -4.92
CA LEU A 114 -3.06 -15.51 -5.58
C LEU A 114 -3.33 -15.86 -7.05
N ASP A 115 -4.47 -16.50 -7.34
CA ASP A 115 -4.87 -16.78 -8.73
C ASP A 115 -4.96 -15.48 -9.57
N TYR A 116 -5.48 -14.41 -8.96
CA TYR A 116 -5.56 -13.09 -9.60
C TYR A 116 -4.17 -12.47 -9.80
N LYS A 117 -3.23 -12.68 -8.89
CA LYS A 117 -1.82 -12.25 -9.03
C LYS A 117 -1.18 -12.89 -10.24
N ASP A 118 -1.31 -14.21 -10.37
CA ASP A 118 -0.73 -14.97 -11.49
C ASP A 118 -1.29 -14.48 -12.83
N TRP A 119 -2.60 -14.23 -12.90
CA TRP A 119 -3.23 -13.63 -14.09
C TRP A 119 -2.72 -12.21 -14.38
N TYR A 120 -2.50 -11.40 -13.34
CA TYR A 120 -2.03 -10.01 -13.48
C TYR A 120 -0.58 -9.94 -13.98
N GLU A 121 0.28 -10.87 -13.56
CA GLU A 121 1.70 -10.93 -13.92
C GLU A 121 1.97 -11.60 -15.28
N THR A 122 1.08 -12.48 -15.73
CA THR A 122 1.20 -13.19 -17.02
C THR A 122 0.61 -12.45 -18.22
N LYS A 123 0.01 -11.29 -18.00
CA LYS A 123 -0.54 -10.40 -19.04
C LYS A 123 0.42 -9.29 -19.45
#